data_AF-F8NN02-F1
#
_entry.id   AF-F8NN02-F1
#
_cell.length_a   1.000
_cell.length_b   1.000
_cell.length_c   1.000
_cell.angle_alpha   90.00
_cell.angle_beta   90.00
_cell.angle_gamma   90.00
#
_symmetry.space_group_name_H-M   'P 1'
#
loop_
_entity.id
_entity.type
_entity.pdbx_description
1 polymer ?
#
loop_
_entity_poly.entity_id
_entity_poly.type
_entity_poly.pdbx_seq_one_letter_code
_entity_poly.pdbx_strand_id
1 'polypeptide(L)'
;MSLNESSEDPRFIVWFDIDNTLYSASTRISQAMGQRIHAYFVSLGLSEEEASGLHHKYYTEYGLALRGLTRHHDIDPLDFDQKCDGTLPLEEMIEPNPA
;
A
#
# COMPACT_ATOMS: atom_id res chain seq x y z
N MET A 1 -44.03 -10.55 -5.79
CA MET A 1 -42.91 -9.74 -6.31
C MET A 1 -41.78 -10.73 -6.55
N SER A 2 -41.63 -11.19 -7.79
CA SER A 2 -40.65 -12.23 -8.13
C SER A 2 -39.25 -11.65 -7.97
N LEU A 3 -38.41 -12.32 -7.18
CA LEU A 3 -36.99 -12.03 -7.11
C LEU A 3 -36.42 -12.29 -8.50
N ASN A 4 -35.90 -11.23 -9.12
CA ASN A 4 -35.26 -11.29 -10.42
C ASN A 4 -34.05 -12.24 -10.29
N GLU A 5 -34.07 -13.35 -11.03
CA GLU A 5 -32.95 -14.28 -11.08
C GLU A 5 -31.70 -13.50 -11.49
N SER A 6 -30.64 -13.59 -10.69
CA SER A 6 -29.34 -13.04 -11.04
C SER A 6 -28.83 -13.79 -12.28
N SER A 7 -28.95 -13.16 -13.44
CA SER A 7 -28.31 -13.61 -14.67
C SER A 7 -26.80 -13.64 -14.41
N GLU A 8 -26.20 -14.82 -14.28
CA GLU A 8 -24.75 -14.97 -14.13
C GLU A 8 -24.05 -14.37 -15.36
N ASP A 9 -23.04 -13.53 -15.12
CA ASP A 9 -22.22 -12.95 -16.17
C ASP A 9 -21.27 -14.03 -16.74
N PRO A 10 -21.33 -14.36 -18.04
CA PRO A 10 -20.57 -15.46 -18.61
C PRO A 10 -19.09 -15.12 -18.85
N ARG A 11 -18.65 -13.89 -18.59
CA ARG A 11 -17.27 -13.45 -18.85
C ARG A 11 -16.31 -13.98 -17.79
N PHE A 12 -15.12 -14.39 -18.23
CA PHE A 12 -14.03 -14.72 -17.32
C PHE A 12 -13.52 -13.46 -16.60
N ILE A 13 -13.26 -13.61 -15.30
CA ILE A 13 -12.68 -12.56 -14.47
C ILE A 13 -11.23 -12.95 -14.20
N VAL A 14 -10.30 -12.03 -14.49
CA VAL A 14 -8.88 -12.17 -14.16
C VAL A 14 -8.52 -11.01 -13.23
N TRP A 15 -7.97 -11.34 -12.07
CA TRP A 15 -7.49 -10.36 -11.09
C TRP A 15 -5.99 -10.18 -11.25
N PHE A 16 -5.54 -8.93 -11.33
CA PHE A 16 -4.12 -8.59 -11.33
C PHE A 16 -3.81 -7.85 -10.04
N ASP A 17 -2.77 -8.32 -9.36
CA ASP A 17 -2.07 -7.51 -8.39
C ASP A 17 -1.27 -6.42 -9.13
N ILE A 18 -0.98 -5.30 -8.46
CA ILE A 18 -0.32 -4.14 -9.07
C ILE A 18 1.16 -4.14 -8.68
N ASP A 19 1.43 -4.01 -7.38
CA ASP A 19 2.77 -3.73 -6.88
C ASP A 19 3.69 -4.94 -7.00
N ASN A 20 4.87 -4.76 -7.60
CA ASN A 20 5.80 -5.85 -7.92
C ASN A 20 5.22 -6.94 -8.84
N THR A 21 4.04 -6.71 -9.43
CA THR A 21 3.39 -7.62 -10.38
C THR A 21 3.34 -7.01 -11.77
N LEU A 22 2.77 -5.81 -11.92
CA LEU A 22 2.72 -5.09 -13.21
C LEU A 22 4.03 -4.37 -13.54
N TYR A 23 4.90 -4.20 -12.55
CA TYR A 23 6.26 -3.71 -12.69
C TYR A 23 7.21 -4.59 -11.88
N SER A 24 8.47 -4.67 -12.29
CA SER A 24 9.46 -5.51 -11.60
C SER A 24 9.80 -4.98 -10.21
N ALA A 25 10.00 -5.88 -9.23
CA ALA A 25 10.54 -5.52 -7.92
C ALA A 25 11.94 -4.86 -7.99
N SER A 26 12.66 -5.02 -9.11
CA SER A 26 13.93 -4.33 -9.36
C SER A 26 13.81 -2.81 -9.46
N THR A 27 12.61 -2.26 -9.64
CA THR A 27 12.32 -0.81 -9.58
C THR A 27 12.51 -0.23 -8.18
N ARG A 28 12.55 -1.08 -7.13
CA ARG A 28 12.74 -0.70 -5.72
C ARG A 28 11.66 0.25 -5.17
N ILE A 29 10.48 0.28 -5.80
CA ILE A 29 9.33 1.06 -5.31
C ILE A 29 8.92 0.62 -3.90
N SER A 30 8.87 -0.68 -3.63
CA SER A 30 8.57 -1.21 -2.30
C SER A 30 9.57 -0.76 -1.23
N GLN A 31 10.86 -0.63 -1.59
CA GLN A 31 11.89 -0.11 -0.70
C GLN A 31 11.67 1.39 -0.43
N ALA A 32 11.41 2.17 -1.48
CA ALA A 32 11.14 3.61 -1.39
C ALA A 32 9.88 3.90 -0.57
N MET A 33 8.85 3.06 -0.71
CA MET A 33 7.63 3.11 0.09
C MET A 33 7.92 2.76 1.55
N GLY A 34 8.66 1.69 1.81
CA GLY A 34 9.04 1.30 3.17
C GLY A 34 9.78 2.39 3.95
N GLN A 35 10.68 3.13 3.28
CA GLN A 35 11.38 4.28 3.87
C GLN A 35 10.42 5.42 4.23
N ARG A 36 9.47 5.74 3.35
CA ARG A 36 8.48 6.82 3.58
C ARG A 36 7.51 6.46 4.69
N ILE A 37 7.01 5.23 4.71
CA ILE A 37 6.16 4.72 5.79
C ILE A 37 6.93 4.84 7.11
N HIS A 38 8.18 4.36 7.16
CA HIS A 38 8.99 4.46 8.38
C HIS A 38 9.18 5.91 8.84
N ALA A 39 9.49 6.83 7.92
CA ALA A 39 9.57 8.26 8.21
C ALA A 39 8.24 8.83 8.74
N TYR A 40 7.10 8.35 8.22
CA TYR A 40 5.78 8.73 8.73
C TYR A 40 5.60 8.30 10.19
N PHE A 41 5.95 7.06 10.55
CA PHE A 41 5.91 6.60 11.95
C PHE A 41 6.77 7.49 12.87
N VAL A 42 8.00 7.82 12.44
CA VAL A 42 8.88 8.72 13.21
C VAL A 42 8.27 10.12 13.33
N SER A 43 7.59 10.63 12.29
CA SER A 43 6.92 11.93 12.33
C SER A 43 5.75 12.01 13.33
N LEU A 44 5.19 10.86 13.73
CA LEU A 44 4.19 10.77 14.80
C LEU A 44 4.81 10.87 16.21
N GLY A 45 6.13 11.05 16.32
CA GLY A 45 6.86 11.14 17.58
C GLY A 45 7.34 9.80 18.13
N LEU A 46 7.28 8.72 17.34
CA LEU A 46 7.81 7.41 17.71
C LEU A 46 9.34 7.39 17.55
N SER A 47 10.03 6.64 18.42
CA SER A 47 11.45 6.35 18.22
C SER A 47 11.68 5.51 16.96
N GLU A 48 12.90 5.51 16.45
CA GLU A 48 13.31 4.67 15.31
C GLU A 48 13.02 3.18 15.56
N GLU A 49 13.31 2.70 16.77
CA GLU A 49 13.06 1.31 17.17
C GLU A 49 11.56 0.98 17.22
N GLU A 50 10.76 1.86 17.81
CA GLU A 50 9.29 1.69 17.87
C GLU A 50 8.66 1.76 16.48
N ALA A 51 9.10 2.70 15.64
CA ALA A 51 8.65 2.85 14.27
C ALA A 51 8.90 1.57 13.47
N SER A 52 10.12 1.03 13.54
CA SER A 52 10.48 -0.21 12.86
C SER A 52 9.66 -1.40 13.35
N GLY A 53 9.53 -1.54 14.68
CA GLY A 53 8.76 -2.61 15.30
C GLY A 53 7.27 -2.56 14.94
N LEU A 54 6.66 -1.39 14.99
CA LEU A 54 5.25 -1.21 14.66
C LEU A 54 4.98 -1.33 13.16
N HIS A 55 5.87 -0.83 12.30
CA HIS A 55 5.76 -1.01 10.86
C HIS A 55 5.74 -2.51 10.51
N HIS A 56 6.71 -3.27 11.01
CA HIS A 56 6.75 -4.72 10.78
C HIS A 56 5.52 -5.44 11.35
N LYS A 57 5.10 -5.09 12.57
CA LYS A 57 3.92 -5.67 13.21
C LYS A 57 2.66 -5.40 12.42
N TYR A 58 2.40 -4.15 12.05
CA TYR A 58 1.17 -3.77 11.36
C TYR A 58 1.10 -4.32 9.95
N TYR A 59 2.23 -4.36 9.24
CA TYR A 59 2.29 -5.04 7.95
C TYR A 59 1.95 -6.53 8.08
N THR A 60 2.53 -7.22 9.06
CA THR A 60 2.31 -8.66 9.27
C THR A 60 0.89 -9.00 9.73
N GLU A 61 0.32 -8.22 10.65
CA GLU A 61 -1.01 -8.50 11.22
C GLU A 61 -2.16 -8.06 10.29
N TYR A 62 -1.99 -6.95 9.56
CA TYR A 62 -3.09 -6.31 8.83
C TYR A 62 -2.91 -6.32 7.31
N GLY A 63 -1.75 -6.72 6.79
CA GLY A 63 -1.36 -6.64 5.38
C GLY A 63 -0.92 -5.25 4.92
N LEU A 64 -1.31 -4.19 5.64
CA LEU A 64 -0.94 -2.80 5.37
C LEU A 64 -0.64 -2.08 6.68
N ALA A 65 0.49 -1.36 6.72
CA ALA A 65 0.85 -0.54 7.87
C ALA A 65 -0.22 0.52 8.19
N LEU A 66 -0.83 1.11 7.15
CA LEU A 66 -1.91 2.08 7.25
C LEU A 66 -3.06 1.58 8.13
N ARG A 67 -3.49 0.32 7.97
CA ARG A 67 -4.61 -0.22 8.74
C ARG A 67 -4.30 -0.30 10.23
N GLY A 68 -3.05 -0.59 10.59
CA GLY A 68 -2.60 -0.56 11.98
C GLY A 68 -2.53 0.87 12.53
N LEU A 69 -2.00 1.80 11.74
CA LEU A 69 -1.94 3.22 12.11
C LEU A 69 -3.33 3.82 12.34
N THR A 70 -4.27 3.65 11.39
CA THR A 70 -5.64 4.18 11.55
C THR A 70 -6.36 3.59 12.76
N ARG A 71 -6.08 2.31 13.11
CA ARG A 71 -6.74 1.66 14.24
C ARG A 71 -6.19 2.06 15.61
N HIS A 72 -4.88 2.32 15.70
CA HIS A 72 -4.20 2.45 17.00
C HIS A 72 -3.61 3.85 17.25
N HIS A 73 -3.52 4.71 16.23
CA HIS A 73 -2.87 6.03 16.29
C HIS A 73 -3.74 7.18 15.74
N ASP A 74 -4.99 6.91 15.34
CA ASP A 74 -5.98 7.91 14.88
C ASP A 74 -5.45 8.87 13.80
N ILE A 75 -4.67 8.34 12.86
CA ILE A 75 -4.13 9.11 11.74
C ILE A 75 -5.20 9.36 10.67
N ASP A 76 -5.05 10.45 9.92
CA ASP A 76 -5.79 10.66 8.67
C ASP A 76 -5.15 9.80 7.56
N PRO A 77 -5.88 8.83 6.96
CA PRO A 77 -5.37 8.03 5.85
C PRO A 77 -4.94 8.85 4.64
N LEU A 78 -5.59 9.99 4.39
CA LEU A 78 -5.23 10.87 3.25
C LEU A 78 -3.91 11.59 3.50
N ASP A 79 -3.63 12.01 4.74
CA ASP A 79 -2.33 12.58 5.11
C ASP A 79 -1.20 11.55 4.98
N PHE A 80 -1.47 10.30 5.37
CA PHE A 80 -0.52 9.19 5.18
C PHE A 80 -0.23 8.95 3.69
N ASP A 81 -1.26 8.87 2.86
CA ASP A 81 -1.12 8.68 1.41
C ASP A 81 -0.30 9.81 0.78
N GLN A 82 -0.65 11.07 1.07
CA GLN A 82 0.05 12.25 0.56
C GLN A 82 1.52 12.30 0.94
N LYS A 83 1.90 11.80 2.12
CA LYS A 83 3.29 11.80 2.62
C LYS A 83 4.06 10.53 2.27
N CYS A 84 3.36 9.46 1.92
CA CYS A 84 3.96 8.19 1.54
C CYS A 84 3.82 7.98 0.04
N ASP A 85 2.76 7.30 -0.39
CA ASP A 85 2.58 6.87 -1.79
C ASP A 85 2.61 8.05 -2.76
N GLY A 86 1.88 9.14 -2.45
CA GLY A 86 1.80 10.35 -3.26
C GLY A 86 3.11 11.13 -3.43
N THR A 87 4.18 10.74 -2.71
CA THR A 87 5.53 11.34 -2.86
C THR A 87 6.50 10.46 -3.64
N LEU A 88 6.06 9.31 -4.16
CA LEU A 88 6.88 8.46 -5.01
C LEU A 88 6.97 9.09 -6.41
N PRO A 89 8.19 9.27 -6.98
CA PRO A 89 8.36 9.76 -8.34
C PRO A 89 8.14 8.61 -9.34
N LEU A 90 6.92 8.10 -9.42
CA LEU A 90 6.60 6.89 -10.17
C LEU A 90 6.97 7.00 -11.65
N GLU A 91 6.85 8.18 -12.24
CA GLU A 91 7.21 8.48 -13.63
C GLU A 91 8.71 8.32 -13.91
N GLU A 92 9.56 8.43 -12.89
CA GLU A 92 11.00 8.22 -12.99
C GLU A 92 11.40 6.78 -12.61
N MET A 93 10.53 6.05 -11.89
CA MET A 93 10.81 4.72 -11.37
C MET A 93 10.23 3.59 -12.22
N ILE A 94 9.16 3.85 -12.97
CA ILE A 94 8.45 2.88 -13.80
C ILE A 94 8.59 3.28 -15.27
N GLU A 95 9.18 2.37 -16.05
CA GLU A 95 9.22 2.49 -17.49
C GLU A 95 8.37 1.39 -18.14
N PRO A 96 7.66 1.68 -19.25
CA PRO A 96 7.02 0.65 -20.03
C PRO A 96 8.05 -0.39 -20.46
N ASN A 97 7.79 -1.66 -20.14
CA ASN A 97 8.58 -2.78 -20.63
C ASN A 97 7.73 -3.70 -21.52
N PRO A 98 7.23 -3.19 -22.67
CA PRO A 98 6.62 -4.06 -23.68
C PRO A 98 7.74 -4.91 -24.27
N ALA A 99 7.66 -6.23 -24.06
CA ALA A 99 8.49 -7.19 -24.77
C ALA A 99 8.26 -7.11 -26.28
#